data_AF-A0AAF0U3T4-F1
#
_entry.id   AF-A0AAF0U3T4-F1
#
_cell.length_a   1.000
_cell.length_b   1.000
_cell.length_c   1.000
_cell.angle_alpha   90.00
_cell.angle_beta   90.00
_cell.angle_gamma   90.00
#
_symmetry.space_group_name_H-M   'P 1'
#
loop_
_entity.id
_entity.type
_entity.pdbx_description
1 polymer ?
#
loop_
_entity_poly.entity_id
_entity_poly.type
_entity_poly.pdbx_seq_one_letter_code
_entity_poly.pdbx_strand_id
1 'polypeptide(L)'
;MVKSIRVSHAWKKMIQVRDEIEHDIWWQIKAGDVSFWFDNWTKLGALYYIEEKGEIDDEIEVRELIEQGSWNIQRLRSMLSEEMVQFIMESFVPMIIEGKKDKTWWMGSSSGNFTIPRNWEGMLGVMNEYKPKLHYHTVCWGLPQEGGVKCNTDGASKGNPGESAYRFCVRNQARNLMYAEACKIGIRTNMEAETMAILKSLRYCKIKKINKVLIETDSLGVIKMIRNEWTIPSNHAKEMEEIQEIIENIQVDTTHVFREANQLADKLVNEAYTHTGLKQWENFQQLSSECKSILKADKPGIPTLRIKTRKIRVQQNNHDNVQS
;
A
#
# COMPACT_ATOMS: atom_id res chain seq x y z
N MET A 1 -34.87 -36.63 -2.15
CA MET A 1 -34.31 -36.47 -3.50
C MET A 1 -33.87 -35.01 -3.65
N VAL A 2 -32.59 -34.70 -3.42
CA VAL A 2 -32.07 -33.33 -3.54
C VAL A 2 -32.01 -32.99 -5.02
N LYS A 3 -32.84 -32.06 -5.49
CA LYS A 3 -32.79 -31.57 -6.88
C LYS A 3 -31.42 -30.90 -7.08
N SER A 4 -30.60 -31.49 -7.94
CA SER A 4 -29.40 -30.85 -8.48
C SER A 4 -29.82 -29.53 -9.15
N ILE A 5 -29.49 -28.40 -8.53
CA ILE A 5 -29.71 -27.08 -9.10
C ILE A 5 -28.77 -26.96 -10.29
N ARG A 6 -29.29 -27.13 -11.51
CA ARG A 6 -28.54 -26.83 -12.74
C ARG A 6 -28.28 -25.34 -12.79
N VAL A 7 -27.09 -24.95 -12.37
CA VAL A 7 -26.58 -23.58 -12.45
C VAL A 7 -26.56 -23.13 -13.92
N SER A 8 -27.26 -22.05 -14.24
CA SER A 8 -27.43 -21.58 -15.63
C SER A 8 -26.09 -21.22 -16.27
N HIS A 9 -26.00 -21.35 -17.61
CA HIS A 9 -24.79 -20.95 -18.34
C HIS A 9 -24.42 -19.48 -18.13
N ALA A 10 -25.43 -18.62 -17.98
CA ALA A 10 -25.27 -17.22 -17.61
C ALA A 10 -24.66 -17.09 -16.21
N TRP A 11 -25.13 -17.84 -15.21
CA TRP A 11 -24.54 -17.81 -13.87
C TRP A 11 -23.09 -18.31 -13.85
N LYS A 12 -22.78 -19.37 -14.59
CA LYS A 12 -21.38 -19.84 -14.75
C LYS A 12 -20.48 -18.77 -15.38
N LYS A 13 -21.00 -18.04 -16.38
CA LYS A 13 -20.29 -16.91 -17.01
C LYS A 13 -20.19 -15.70 -16.09
N MET A 14 -21.23 -15.39 -15.31
CA MET A 14 -21.21 -14.34 -14.30
C MET A 14 -20.21 -14.65 -13.17
N ILE A 15 -20.09 -15.91 -12.75
CA ILE A 15 -19.06 -16.34 -11.79
C ILE A 15 -17.65 -16.19 -12.37
N GLN A 16 -17.46 -16.42 -13.68
CA GLN A 16 -16.17 -16.20 -14.36
C GLN A 16 -15.76 -14.72 -14.39
N VAL A 17 -16.73 -13.80 -14.45
CA VAL A 17 -16.50 -12.35 -14.51
C VAL A 17 -16.67 -11.71 -13.12
N ARG A 18 -17.20 -12.43 -12.12
CA ARG A 18 -17.57 -11.91 -10.78
C ARG A 18 -16.49 -11.02 -10.20
N ASP A 19 -15.25 -11.48 -10.22
CA ASP A 19 -14.12 -10.79 -9.60
C ASP A 19 -13.77 -9.46 -10.32
N GLU A 20 -14.28 -9.21 -11.53
CA GLU A 20 -14.17 -7.95 -12.27
C GLU A 20 -15.32 -6.98 -11.96
N ILE A 21 -16.52 -7.51 -11.69
CA ILE A 21 -17.75 -6.73 -11.45
C ILE A 21 -18.05 -6.52 -9.95
N GLU A 22 -17.45 -7.30 -9.05
CA GLU A 22 -17.66 -7.19 -7.60
C GLU A 22 -17.20 -5.84 -7.04
N HIS A 23 -16.16 -5.24 -7.64
CA HIS A 23 -15.74 -3.88 -7.32
C HIS A 23 -16.76 -2.81 -7.69
N ASP A 24 -17.63 -3.09 -8.68
CA ASP A 24 -18.72 -2.21 -9.13
C ASP A 24 -20.01 -2.40 -8.31
N ILE A 25 -20.01 -3.29 -7.31
CA ILE A 25 -21.11 -3.48 -6.36
C ILE A 25 -20.77 -2.75 -5.07
N TRP A 26 -21.47 -1.67 -4.78
CA TRP A 26 -21.39 -0.99 -3.49
C TRP A 26 -22.47 -1.53 -2.54
N TRP A 27 -22.08 -1.86 -1.32
CA TRP A 27 -23.01 -2.27 -0.28
C TRP A 27 -23.41 -1.07 0.59
N GLN A 28 -24.69 -0.69 0.52
CA GLN A 28 -25.28 0.26 1.45
C GLN A 28 -25.61 -0.45 2.77
N ILE A 29 -24.84 -0.13 3.81
CA ILE A 29 -24.99 -0.67 5.16
C ILE A 29 -26.36 -0.27 5.74
N LYS A 30 -27.10 -1.26 6.23
CA LYS A 30 -28.36 -1.13 6.97
C LYS A 30 -28.39 -2.06 8.18
N ALA A 31 -28.16 -3.35 8.00
CA ALA A 31 -27.97 -4.31 9.08
C ALA A 31 -26.49 -4.44 9.47
N GLY A 32 -25.58 -4.24 8.51
CA GLY A 32 -24.14 -4.40 8.71
C GLY A 32 -23.70 -5.86 8.69
N ASP A 33 -24.47 -6.72 8.01
CA ASP A 33 -24.19 -8.14 7.80
C ASP A 33 -23.15 -8.37 6.68
N VAL A 34 -22.71 -7.28 6.04
CA VAL A 34 -21.65 -7.29 5.03
C VAL A 34 -20.27 -7.53 5.65
N SER A 35 -19.44 -8.27 4.92
CA SER A 35 -18.06 -8.55 5.32
C SER A 35 -17.27 -7.26 5.40
N PHE A 36 -16.61 -7.04 6.54
CA PHE A 36 -15.78 -5.87 6.74
C PHE A 36 -14.62 -5.80 5.74
N TRP A 37 -13.98 -6.94 5.47
CA TRP A 37 -12.79 -7.02 4.64
C TRP A 37 -13.06 -7.20 3.15
N PHE A 38 -14.08 -7.98 2.81
CA PHE A 38 -14.28 -8.47 1.44
C PHE A 38 -15.39 -7.76 0.68
N ASP A 39 -16.37 -7.15 1.37
CA ASP A 39 -17.41 -6.38 0.71
C ASP A 39 -17.00 -4.92 0.52
N ASN A 40 -17.36 -4.35 -0.63
CA ASN A 40 -17.15 -2.93 -0.92
C ASN A 40 -18.25 -2.08 -0.29
N TRP A 41 -18.20 -1.89 1.02
CA TRP A 41 -19.12 -1.00 1.75
C TRP A 41 -18.57 0.44 1.87
N THR A 42 -17.27 0.63 1.65
CA THR A 42 -16.56 1.93 1.74
C THR A 42 -16.52 2.73 0.43
N LYS A 43 -17.03 2.16 -0.68
CA LYS A 43 -16.90 2.70 -2.07
C LYS A 43 -15.47 2.81 -2.58
N LEU A 44 -14.48 2.33 -1.84
CA LEU A 44 -13.09 2.28 -2.25
C LEU A 44 -12.68 0.90 -2.78
N GLY A 45 -13.61 -0.07 -2.75
CA GLY A 45 -13.33 -1.49 -2.94
C GLY A 45 -13.26 -2.22 -1.60
N ALA A 46 -12.99 -3.51 -1.65
CA ALA A 46 -12.84 -4.33 -0.45
C ALA A 46 -11.58 -3.90 0.33
N LEU A 47 -11.73 -3.63 1.63
CA LEU A 47 -10.65 -3.13 2.49
C LEU A 47 -9.42 -4.05 2.50
N TYR A 48 -9.64 -5.36 2.31
CA TYR A 48 -8.60 -6.37 2.16
C TYR A 48 -7.53 -6.01 1.12
N TYR A 49 -7.94 -5.34 0.04
CA TYR A 49 -7.03 -4.94 -1.03
C TYR A 49 -6.38 -3.59 -0.78
N ILE A 50 -6.92 -2.78 0.13
CA ILE A 50 -6.52 -1.40 0.33
C ILE A 50 -5.43 -1.34 1.40
N GLU A 51 -5.66 -1.98 2.54
CA GLU A 51 -4.76 -2.00 3.68
C GLU A 51 -3.57 -2.97 3.52
N GLU A 52 -2.42 -2.61 4.08
CA GLU A 52 -1.22 -3.47 4.11
C GLU A 52 -1.29 -4.48 5.26
N LYS A 53 -0.98 -5.74 4.94
CA LYS A 53 -1.42 -6.93 5.69
C LYS A 53 -0.71 -7.16 7.03
N GLY A 54 -1.52 -7.45 8.05
CA GLY A 54 -1.23 -8.38 9.15
C GLY A 54 -2.06 -9.67 9.03
N GLU A 55 -2.24 -10.41 10.13
CA GLU A 55 -3.30 -11.42 10.25
C GLU A 55 -4.67 -10.72 10.24
N ILE A 56 -5.58 -11.21 9.41
CA ILE A 56 -6.96 -10.71 9.35
C ILE A 56 -7.92 -11.77 9.83
N ASP A 57 -8.94 -11.34 10.55
CA ASP A 57 -10.13 -12.12 10.83
C ASP A 57 -11.05 -12.01 9.61
N ASP A 58 -11.19 -13.09 8.83
CA ASP A 58 -11.96 -13.10 7.59
C ASP A 58 -13.48 -13.24 7.80
N GLU A 59 -13.92 -13.50 9.03
CA GLU A 59 -15.33 -13.67 9.38
C GLU A 59 -15.98 -12.39 9.94
N ILE A 60 -15.21 -11.34 10.19
CA ILE A 60 -15.72 -10.12 10.83
C ILE A 60 -16.67 -9.32 9.92
N GLU A 61 -17.84 -9.00 10.47
CA GLU A 61 -18.86 -8.19 9.83
C GLU A 61 -18.80 -6.72 10.28
N VAL A 62 -19.34 -5.81 9.46
CA VAL A 62 -19.34 -4.37 9.76
C VAL A 62 -20.09 -4.05 11.05
N ARG A 63 -21.19 -4.75 11.35
CA ARG A 63 -22.00 -4.53 12.57
C ARG A 63 -21.22 -4.75 13.86
N GLU A 64 -20.21 -5.64 13.84
CA GLU A 64 -19.40 -5.96 15.02
C GLU A 64 -18.42 -4.84 15.40
N LEU A 65 -18.26 -3.87 14.51
CA LEU A 65 -17.42 -2.70 14.69
C LEU A 65 -18.22 -1.46 15.08
N ILE A 66 -19.52 -1.63 15.34
CA ILE A 66 -20.43 -0.55 15.70
C ILE A 66 -20.96 -0.81 17.10
N GLU A 67 -20.69 0.12 18.01
CA GLU A 67 -21.15 0.08 19.40
C GLU A 67 -22.00 1.32 19.67
N GLN A 68 -23.23 1.12 20.17
CA GLN A 68 -24.15 2.22 20.56
C GLN A 68 -24.38 3.27 19.45
N GLY A 69 -24.37 2.85 18.18
CA GLY A 69 -24.57 3.75 17.04
C GLY A 69 -23.35 4.57 16.65
N SER A 70 -22.16 4.21 17.15
CA SER A 70 -20.87 4.80 16.78
C SER A 70 -19.86 3.71 16.44
N TRP A 71 -18.86 4.03 15.63
CA TRP A 71 -17.78 3.09 15.34
C TRP A 71 -16.94 2.81 16.59
N ASN A 72 -16.57 1.54 16.81
CA ASN A 72 -15.53 1.18 17.77
C ASN A 72 -14.16 1.56 17.18
N ILE A 73 -13.74 2.79 17.47
CA ILE A 73 -12.50 3.39 16.95
C ILE A 73 -11.29 2.54 17.33
N GLN A 74 -11.28 1.95 18.53
CA GLN A 74 -10.15 1.15 19.00
C GLN A 74 -9.98 -0.12 18.16
N ARG A 75 -11.09 -0.82 17.84
CA ARG A 75 -11.07 -1.97 16.93
C ARG A 75 -10.70 -1.55 15.51
N LEU A 76 -11.24 -0.44 15.00
CA LEU A 76 -10.88 0.04 13.66
C LEU A 76 -9.38 0.35 13.55
N ARG A 77 -8.79 1.01 14.55
CA ARG A 77 -7.33 1.30 14.59
C ARG A 77 -6.46 0.07 14.76
N SER A 78 -6.98 -1.00 15.36
CA SER A 78 -6.24 -2.26 15.44
C SER A 78 -6.20 -3.01 14.10
N MET A 79 -7.12 -2.69 13.18
CA MET A 79 -7.28 -3.37 11.90
C MET A 79 -6.84 -2.54 10.70
N LEU A 80 -6.98 -1.22 10.76
CA LEU A 80 -6.79 -0.31 9.63
C LEU A 80 -5.75 0.76 9.95
N SER A 81 -5.11 1.30 8.92
CA SER A 81 -4.29 2.51 9.00
C SER A 81 -5.09 3.71 9.52
N GLU A 82 -4.43 4.64 10.22
CA GLU A 82 -5.10 5.86 10.74
C GLU A 82 -5.78 6.67 9.62
N GLU A 83 -5.18 6.69 8.42
CA GLU A 83 -5.76 7.35 7.24
C GLU A 83 -7.13 6.75 6.88
N MET A 84 -7.24 5.41 6.88
CA MET A 84 -8.49 4.72 6.56
C MET A 84 -9.52 4.82 7.68
N VAL A 85 -9.08 4.79 8.94
CA VAL A 85 -9.97 5.02 10.09
C VAL A 85 -10.61 6.40 10.00
N GLN A 86 -9.80 7.43 9.73
CA GLN A 86 -10.30 8.80 9.58
C GLN A 86 -11.28 8.91 8.40
N PHE A 87 -10.94 8.33 7.25
CA PHE A 87 -11.84 8.29 6.10
C PHE A 87 -13.20 7.64 6.42
N ILE A 88 -13.19 6.50 7.12
CA ILE A 88 -14.42 5.80 7.52
C ILE A 88 -15.26 6.67 8.45
N MET A 89 -14.64 7.32 9.45
CA MET A 89 -15.33 8.18 10.40
C MET A 89 -15.96 9.41 9.76
N GLU A 90 -15.26 10.04 8.81
CA GLU A 90 -15.74 11.25 8.14
C GLU A 90 -16.79 10.93 7.06
N SER A 91 -16.68 9.77 6.41
CA SER A 91 -17.51 9.42 5.24
C SER A 91 -18.75 8.58 5.58
N PHE A 92 -18.75 7.89 6.72
CA PHE A 92 -19.81 6.94 7.08
C PHE A 92 -20.28 7.11 8.53
N VAL A 93 -21.57 7.44 8.69
CA VAL A 93 -22.26 7.42 9.98
C VAL A 93 -22.93 6.05 10.15
N PRO A 94 -22.57 5.25 11.16
CA PRO A 94 -23.10 3.91 11.34
C PRO A 94 -24.53 3.97 11.90
N MET A 95 -25.52 4.02 11.00
CA MET A 95 -26.94 3.88 11.35
C MET A 95 -27.40 2.46 11.05
N ILE A 96 -27.23 1.53 12.01
CA ILE A 96 -27.81 0.19 11.90
C ILE A 96 -29.32 0.28 12.13
N ILE A 97 -30.11 -0.19 11.16
CA ILE A 97 -31.57 -0.24 11.23
C ILE A 97 -32.00 -1.70 11.38
N GLU A 98 -32.41 -2.06 12.59
CA GLU A 98 -32.87 -3.40 12.94
C GLU A 98 -34.02 -3.85 12.02
N GLY A 99 -33.90 -5.06 11.46
CA GLY A 99 -34.90 -5.64 10.54
C GLY A 99 -34.79 -5.23 9.06
N LYS A 100 -33.81 -4.40 8.65
CA LYS A 100 -33.55 -4.07 7.23
C LYS A 100 -32.25 -4.69 6.72
N LYS A 101 -32.35 -5.56 5.70
CA LYS A 101 -31.17 -6.14 5.03
C LYS A 101 -30.33 -5.09 4.31
N ASP A 102 -29.02 -5.33 4.26
CA ASP A 102 -28.08 -4.54 3.45
C ASP A 102 -28.48 -4.54 1.98
N LYS A 103 -28.28 -3.40 1.32
CA LYS A 103 -28.73 -3.20 -0.07
C LYS A 103 -27.52 -3.13 -1.00
N THR A 104 -27.48 -4.01 -1.99
CA THR A 104 -26.53 -3.92 -3.09
C THR A 104 -26.90 -2.79 -4.03
N TRP A 105 -25.89 -2.03 -4.47
CA TRP A 105 -26.02 -0.95 -5.42
C TRP A 105 -25.02 -1.14 -6.56
N TRP A 106 -25.53 -1.34 -7.78
CA TRP A 106 -24.69 -1.40 -8.97
C TRP A 106 -24.20 -0.01 -9.35
N MET A 107 -22.90 0.24 -9.21
CA MET A 107 -22.29 1.55 -9.47
C MET A 107 -22.25 1.92 -10.95
N GLY A 108 -22.42 0.95 -11.85
CA GLY A 108 -22.53 1.18 -13.29
C GLY A 108 -23.92 1.66 -13.76
N SER A 109 -24.89 1.87 -12.86
CA SER A 109 -26.23 2.37 -13.18
C SER A 109 -26.62 3.52 -12.26
N SER A 110 -27.24 4.57 -12.81
CA SER A 110 -27.82 5.67 -12.05
C SER A 110 -28.98 5.25 -11.15
N SER A 111 -29.63 4.12 -11.45
CA SER A 111 -30.72 3.54 -10.66
C SER A 111 -30.26 2.50 -9.62
N GLY A 112 -28.98 2.12 -9.62
CA GLY A 112 -28.42 1.11 -8.72
C GLY A 112 -28.82 -0.34 -9.02
N ASN A 113 -29.66 -0.57 -10.04
CA ASN A 113 -30.08 -1.90 -10.45
C ASN A 113 -29.14 -2.49 -11.49
N PHE A 114 -28.82 -3.78 -11.34
CA PHE A 114 -28.12 -4.57 -12.36
C PHE A 114 -29.12 -5.28 -13.27
N THR A 115 -29.41 -4.69 -14.42
CA THR A 115 -30.26 -5.29 -15.47
C THR A 115 -29.43 -5.49 -16.73
N ILE A 116 -29.11 -6.74 -17.06
CA ILE A 116 -28.50 -7.10 -18.35
C ILE A 116 -29.64 -7.26 -19.37
N PRO A 117 -29.63 -6.50 -20.49
CA PRO A 117 -30.59 -6.71 -21.57
C PRO A 117 -30.48 -8.13 -22.12
N ARG A 118 -31.63 -8.77 -22.38
CA ARG A 118 -31.67 -10.16 -22.88
C ARG A 118 -31.29 -10.29 -24.36
N ASN A 119 -31.07 -9.18 -25.06
CA ASN A 119 -30.75 -9.13 -26.47
C ASN A 119 -29.37 -8.47 -26.70
N TRP A 120 -28.76 -8.83 -27.84
CA TRP A 120 -27.43 -8.38 -28.23
C TRP A 120 -27.35 -6.86 -28.43
N GLU A 121 -28.37 -6.25 -29.02
CA GLU A 121 -28.43 -4.80 -29.26
C GLU A 121 -28.46 -4.01 -27.94
N GLY A 122 -29.21 -4.49 -26.94
CA GLY A 122 -29.22 -3.89 -25.61
C GLY A 122 -27.89 -4.09 -24.88
N MET A 123 -27.24 -5.25 -25.02
CA MET A 123 -25.88 -5.45 -24.50
C MET A 123 -24.88 -4.47 -25.12
N LEU A 124 -24.93 -4.25 -26.44
CA LEU A 124 -24.09 -3.25 -27.10
C LEU A 124 -24.36 -1.83 -26.61
N GLY A 125 -25.62 -1.48 -26.35
CA GLY A 125 -25.98 -0.20 -25.72
C GLY A 125 -25.32 -0.02 -24.35
N VAL A 126 -25.43 -1.03 -23.47
CA VAL A 126 -24.78 -1.02 -22.15
C VAL A 126 -23.26 -0.93 -22.27
N MET A 127 -22.64 -1.69 -23.18
CA MET A 127 -21.18 -1.68 -23.35
C MET A 127 -20.66 -0.37 -23.91
N ASN A 128 -21.37 0.26 -24.84
CA ASN A 128 -21.00 1.57 -25.39
C ASN A 128 -21.14 2.71 -24.37
N GLU A 129 -22.09 2.58 -23.45
CA GLU A 129 -22.32 3.57 -22.39
C GLU A 129 -21.49 3.29 -21.11
N TYR A 130 -20.95 2.08 -20.97
CA TYR A 130 -20.14 1.69 -19.82
C TYR A 130 -18.83 2.48 -19.78
N LYS A 131 -18.72 3.35 -18.78
CA LYS A 131 -17.47 4.05 -18.43
C LYS A 131 -16.97 3.47 -17.11
N PRO A 132 -15.97 2.56 -17.12
CA PRO A 132 -15.43 2.01 -15.88
C PRO A 132 -14.89 3.17 -15.05
N LYS A 133 -15.32 3.24 -13.78
CA LYS A 133 -14.73 4.20 -12.83
C LYS A 133 -13.42 3.61 -12.35
N LEU A 134 -12.31 4.15 -12.86
CA LEU A 134 -10.99 3.77 -12.39
C LEU A 134 -10.79 4.35 -10.99
N HIS A 135 -10.74 3.47 -9.99
CA HIS A 135 -10.29 3.83 -8.64
C HIS A 135 -8.76 3.75 -8.61
N TYR A 136 -8.11 4.88 -8.33
CA TYR A 136 -6.65 4.97 -8.28
C TYR A 136 -6.20 5.93 -7.18
N HIS A 137 -4.99 5.70 -6.65
CA HIS A 137 -4.30 6.68 -5.82
C HIS A 137 -3.18 7.34 -6.63
N THR A 138 -3.11 8.67 -6.60
CA THR A 138 -2.00 9.41 -7.20
C THR A 138 -0.85 9.47 -6.21
N VAL A 139 0.29 8.90 -6.59
CA VAL A 139 1.51 8.93 -5.78
C VAL A 139 2.55 9.78 -6.50
N CYS A 140 2.98 10.88 -5.87
CA CYS A 140 4.02 11.77 -6.39
C CYS A 140 5.20 11.82 -5.43
N TRP A 141 6.40 12.00 -5.97
CA TRP A 141 7.52 12.44 -5.16
C TRP A 141 7.34 13.91 -4.74
N GLY A 142 7.03 14.15 -3.46
CA GLY A 142 6.84 15.50 -2.90
C GLY A 142 8.16 16.28 -2.75
N LEU A 143 8.13 17.60 -2.55
CA LEU A 143 9.34 18.38 -2.26
C LEU A 143 9.62 18.41 -0.74
N PRO A 144 10.89 18.46 -0.29
CA PRO A 144 11.21 18.78 1.10
C PRO A 144 10.87 20.25 1.42
N GLN A 145 10.91 20.61 2.70
CA GLN A 145 10.81 22.00 3.14
C GLN A 145 11.91 22.89 2.51
N GLU A 146 11.65 24.20 2.40
CA GLU A 146 12.58 25.14 1.79
C GLU A 146 13.95 25.16 2.51
N GLY A 147 15.01 25.04 1.70
CA GLY A 147 16.40 24.93 2.18
C GLY A 147 16.74 23.57 2.81
N GLY A 148 15.84 22.58 2.73
CA GLY A 148 16.05 21.22 3.20
C GLY A 148 16.39 20.22 2.10
N VAL A 149 16.63 19.00 2.54
CA VAL A 149 16.80 17.83 1.68
C VAL A 149 15.76 16.77 2.02
N LYS A 150 15.50 15.90 1.07
CA LYS A 150 14.72 14.69 1.30
C LYS A 150 15.63 13.47 1.20
N CYS A 151 15.52 12.56 2.17
CA CYS A 151 16.10 11.24 2.11
C CYS A 151 15.01 10.19 1.89
N ASN A 152 15.11 9.46 0.79
CA ASN A 152 14.30 8.26 0.55
C ASN A 152 15.12 7.05 0.99
N THR A 153 14.61 6.27 1.93
CA THR A 153 15.34 5.16 2.59
C THR A 153 14.59 3.85 2.42
N ASP A 154 15.32 2.75 2.33
CA ASP A 154 14.74 1.43 2.12
C ASP A 154 15.67 0.31 2.62
N GLY A 155 15.11 -0.64 3.35
CA GLY A 155 15.76 -1.86 3.82
C GLY A 155 15.16 -3.08 3.16
N ALA A 156 16.00 -4.03 2.72
CA ALA A 156 15.50 -5.32 2.22
C ALA A 156 16.23 -6.47 2.91
N SER A 157 15.48 -7.54 3.15
CA SER A 157 16.00 -8.83 3.59
C SER A 157 15.41 -9.99 2.78
N LYS A 158 16.26 -10.90 2.31
CA LYS A 158 15.85 -12.15 1.65
C LYS A 158 15.56 -13.23 2.70
N GLY A 159 14.38 -13.16 3.30
CA GLY A 159 14.00 -13.94 4.49
C GLY A 159 13.93 -13.04 5.73
N ASN A 160 13.42 -13.52 6.86
CA ASN A 160 13.32 -12.70 8.07
C ASN A 160 13.64 -13.52 9.34
N PRO A 161 14.93 -13.67 9.71
CA PRO A 161 16.11 -13.00 9.15
C PRO A 161 16.65 -13.62 7.84
N GLY A 162 17.43 -12.85 7.07
CA GLY A 162 18.03 -13.27 5.80
C GLY A 162 19.11 -12.32 5.27
N GLU A 163 19.68 -12.61 4.08
CA GLU A 163 20.67 -11.72 3.44
C GLU A 163 20.05 -10.34 3.21
N SER A 164 20.60 -9.35 3.89
CA SER A 164 20.02 -8.02 4.01
C SER A 164 20.91 -6.93 3.44
N ALA A 165 20.27 -5.84 3.00
CA ALA A 165 20.92 -4.64 2.53
C ALA A 165 20.09 -3.41 2.92
N TYR A 166 20.77 -2.29 3.16
CA TYR A 166 20.12 -0.98 3.22
C TYR A 166 20.49 -0.14 2.01
N ARG A 167 19.66 0.85 1.72
CA ARG A 167 19.92 1.88 0.72
C ARG A 167 19.22 3.18 1.07
N PHE A 168 19.79 4.28 0.62
CA PHE A 168 19.13 5.56 0.66
C PHE A 168 19.61 6.47 -0.47
N CYS A 169 18.81 7.47 -0.79
CA CYS A 169 19.23 8.58 -1.64
C CYS A 169 18.80 9.91 -1.02
N VAL A 170 19.61 10.94 -1.24
CA VAL A 170 19.42 12.30 -0.75
C VAL A 170 19.21 13.21 -1.94
N ARG A 171 18.11 13.98 -1.91
CA ARG A 171 17.70 14.87 -3.00
C ARG A 171 17.38 16.25 -2.47
N ASN A 172 17.69 17.27 -3.27
CA ASN A 172 17.36 18.66 -2.94
C ASN A 172 15.96 19.07 -3.41
N GLN A 173 15.55 20.29 -3.08
CA GLN A 173 14.30 20.93 -3.51
C GLN A 173 14.12 21.03 -5.04
N ALA A 174 15.21 20.96 -5.83
CA ALA A 174 15.16 20.91 -7.28
C ALA A 174 15.02 19.48 -7.84
N ARG A 175 14.67 18.51 -6.98
CA ARG A 175 14.53 17.06 -7.28
C ARG A 175 15.81 16.39 -7.79
N ASN A 176 16.94 17.07 -7.69
CA ASN A 176 18.23 16.57 -8.14
C ASN A 176 18.85 15.67 -7.06
N LEU A 177 19.50 14.60 -7.50
CA LEU A 177 20.31 13.75 -6.62
C LEU A 177 21.48 14.56 -6.07
N MET A 178 21.66 14.52 -4.75
CA MET A 178 22.85 14.99 -4.06
C MET A 178 23.78 13.84 -3.71
N TYR A 179 23.21 12.70 -3.29
CA TYR A 179 23.97 11.53 -2.87
C TYR A 179 23.09 10.28 -2.88
N ALA A 180 23.67 9.11 -3.07
CA ALA A 180 23.03 7.83 -2.79
C ALA A 180 24.04 6.80 -2.30
N GLU A 181 23.55 5.84 -1.53
CA GLU A 181 24.37 4.78 -0.95
C GLU A 181 23.56 3.50 -0.84
N ALA A 182 24.22 2.36 -1.07
CA ALA A 182 23.66 1.04 -0.83
C ALA A 182 24.74 0.08 -0.35
N CYS A 183 24.41 -0.78 0.61
CA CYS A 183 25.38 -1.69 1.21
C CYS A 183 24.71 -2.97 1.76
N LYS A 184 25.37 -4.11 1.55
CA LYS A 184 25.00 -5.38 2.19
C LYS A 184 25.38 -5.35 3.67
N ILE A 185 24.50 -5.85 4.53
CA ILE A 185 24.67 -5.84 6.01
C ILE A 185 24.61 -7.23 6.63
N GLY A 186 24.82 -8.28 5.82
CA GLY A 186 24.83 -9.67 6.28
C GLY A 186 23.44 -10.19 6.58
N ILE A 187 23.33 -11.11 7.56
CA ILE A 187 22.06 -11.71 7.96
C ILE A 187 21.38 -10.82 9.00
N ARG A 188 20.25 -10.22 8.62
CA ARG A 188 19.43 -9.34 9.46
C ARG A 188 17.94 -9.56 9.18
N THR A 189 17.08 -9.00 10.01
CA THR A 189 15.64 -8.89 9.77
C THR A 189 15.34 -7.74 8.82
N ASN A 190 14.13 -7.73 8.25
CA ASN A 190 13.70 -6.60 7.41
C ASN A 190 13.68 -5.29 8.21
N MET A 191 13.18 -5.33 9.45
CA MET A 191 13.10 -4.15 10.31
C MET A 191 14.48 -3.59 10.69
N GLU A 192 15.48 -4.47 10.92
CA GLU A 192 16.86 -4.05 11.14
C GLU A 192 17.44 -3.37 9.89
N ALA A 193 17.17 -3.90 8.69
CA ALA A 193 17.64 -3.30 7.44
C ALA A 193 17.04 -1.91 7.19
N GLU A 194 15.75 -1.74 7.47
CA GLU A 194 15.03 -0.46 7.36
C GLU A 194 15.57 0.57 8.35
N THR A 195 15.73 0.17 9.61
CA THR A 195 16.30 1.02 10.67
C THR A 195 17.72 1.48 10.30
N MET A 196 18.53 0.57 9.76
CA MET A 196 19.87 0.89 9.28
C MET A 196 19.86 1.87 8.11
N ALA A 197 18.89 1.78 7.18
CA ALA A 197 18.75 2.71 6.06
C ALA A 197 18.52 4.15 6.55
N ILE A 198 17.62 4.32 7.53
CA ILE A 198 17.33 5.62 8.15
C ILE A 198 18.57 6.14 8.88
N LEU A 199 19.16 5.34 9.77
CA LEU A 199 20.35 5.73 10.54
C LEU A 199 21.49 6.20 9.63
N LYS A 200 21.75 5.48 8.54
CA LYS A 200 22.81 5.81 7.59
C LYS A 200 22.54 7.12 6.85
N SER A 201 21.30 7.35 6.44
CA SER A 201 20.89 8.62 5.82
C SER A 201 21.03 9.83 6.77
N LEU A 202 20.66 9.66 8.04
CA LEU A 202 20.77 10.68 9.07
C LEU A 202 22.23 11.00 9.41
N ARG A 203 23.08 9.97 9.52
CA ARG A 203 24.54 10.15 9.69
C ARG A 203 25.15 10.93 8.54
N TYR A 204 24.77 10.63 7.30
CA TYR A 204 25.22 11.41 6.14
C TYR A 204 24.82 12.89 6.27
N CYS A 205 23.57 13.18 6.65
CA CYS A 205 23.09 14.54 6.85
C CYS A 205 23.86 15.27 7.97
N LYS A 206 24.11 14.60 9.11
CA LYS A 206 24.92 15.13 10.22
C LYS A 206 26.34 15.49 9.76
N ILE A 207 27.01 14.59 9.03
CA ILE A 207 28.38 14.81 8.50
C ILE A 207 28.42 15.98 7.52
N LYS A 208 27.40 16.11 6.66
CA LYS A 208 27.29 17.20 5.68
C LYS A 208 26.72 18.50 6.27
N LYS A 209 26.43 18.54 7.57
CA LYS A 209 25.83 19.69 8.28
C LYS A 209 24.50 20.14 7.67
N ILE A 210 23.69 19.18 7.23
CA ILE A 210 22.35 19.42 6.71
C ILE A 210 21.37 19.36 7.88
N ASN A 211 20.75 20.50 8.19
CA ASN A 211 19.93 20.65 9.40
C ASN A 211 18.42 20.52 9.15
N LYS A 212 17.98 20.48 7.89
CA LYS A 212 16.57 20.32 7.51
C LYS A 212 16.41 19.09 6.63
N VAL A 213 15.83 18.03 7.19
CA VAL A 213 15.76 16.72 6.55
C VAL A 213 14.34 16.18 6.61
N LEU A 214 13.82 15.72 5.47
CA LEU A 214 12.61 14.91 5.39
C LEU A 214 13.01 13.45 5.10
N ILE A 215 12.72 12.53 6.01
CA ILE A 215 12.88 11.09 5.80
C ILE A 215 11.57 10.51 5.25
N GLU A 216 11.67 9.82 4.11
CA GLU A 216 10.59 9.04 3.51
C GLU A 216 10.98 7.56 3.43
N THR A 217 10.13 6.70 3.99
CA THR A 217 10.29 5.23 3.98
C THR A 217 8.94 4.56 3.79
N ASP A 218 8.91 3.37 3.21
CA ASP A 218 7.74 2.47 3.17
C ASP A 218 7.66 1.56 4.42
N SER A 219 8.50 1.79 5.44
CA SER A 219 8.50 1.04 6.69
C SER A 219 7.73 1.77 7.80
N LEU A 220 6.42 1.55 7.85
CA LEU A 220 5.56 2.15 8.88
C LEU A 220 6.00 1.78 10.31
N GLY A 221 6.46 0.55 10.53
CA GLY A 221 6.90 0.09 11.86
C GLY A 221 8.09 0.89 12.40
N VAL A 222 9.06 1.25 11.55
CA VAL A 222 10.22 2.04 11.96
C VAL A 222 9.82 3.49 12.24
N ILE A 223 8.90 4.06 11.46
CA ILE A 223 8.32 5.39 11.75
C ILE A 223 7.64 5.41 13.12
N LYS A 224 6.84 4.39 13.44
CA LYS A 224 6.15 4.28 14.74
C LYS A 224 7.14 4.13 15.90
N MET A 225 8.26 3.42 15.72
CA MET A 225 9.32 3.36 16.72
C MET A 225 10.00 4.72 16.92
N ILE A 226 10.29 5.46 15.85
CA ILE A 226 10.89 6.80 15.93
C ILE A 226 9.95 7.78 16.67
N ARG A 227 8.64 7.66 16.45
CA ARG A 227 7.62 8.49 17.11
C ARG A 227 7.27 8.05 18.53
N ASN A 228 7.96 7.04 19.08
CA ASN A 228 7.68 6.44 20.38
C ASN A 228 6.26 5.85 20.52
N GLU A 229 5.63 5.51 19.40
CA GLU A 229 4.31 4.84 19.38
C GLU A 229 4.46 3.33 19.59
N TRP A 230 5.58 2.76 19.16
CA TRP A 230 5.90 1.33 19.30
C TRP A 230 7.10 1.10 20.21
N THR A 231 7.07 -0.01 20.95
CA THR A 231 8.19 -0.44 21.78
C THR A 231 9.38 -0.83 20.91
N ILE A 232 10.56 -0.30 21.23
CA ILE A 232 11.79 -0.61 20.52
C ILE A 232 12.33 -1.98 20.98
N PRO A 233 12.48 -2.97 20.08
CA PRO A 233 13.10 -4.24 20.41
C PRO A 233 14.57 -4.05 20.82
N SER A 234 15.07 -4.88 21.74
CA SER A 234 16.44 -4.76 22.27
C SER A 234 17.54 -4.84 21.21
N ASN A 235 17.31 -5.57 20.12
CA ASN A 235 18.24 -5.66 18.99
C ASN A 235 18.28 -4.42 18.09
N HIS A 236 17.40 -3.44 18.31
CA HIS A 236 17.37 -2.15 17.62
C HIS A 236 17.71 -0.97 18.54
N ALA A 237 17.88 -1.20 19.84
CA ALA A 237 17.99 -0.14 20.84
C ALA A 237 19.14 0.82 20.54
N LYS A 238 20.32 0.29 20.18
CA LYS A 238 21.50 1.08 19.88
C LYS A 238 21.30 1.98 18.66
N GLU A 239 20.78 1.43 17.57
CA GLU A 239 20.50 2.16 16.34
C GLU A 239 19.44 3.23 16.57
N MET A 240 18.41 2.92 17.36
CA MET A 240 17.33 3.86 17.69
C MET A 240 17.79 4.98 18.62
N GLU A 241 18.59 4.70 19.65
CA GLU A 241 19.18 5.72 20.51
C GLU A 241 19.96 6.76 19.69
N GLU A 242 20.75 6.31 18.72
CA GLU A 242 21.50 7.20 17.85
C GLU A 242 20.59 7.96 16.86
N ILE A 243 19.54 7.33 16.33
CA ILE A 243 18.54 8.02 15.50
C ILE A 243 17.90 9.16 16.31
N GLN A 244 17.47 8.89 17.54
CA GLN A 244 16.86 9.89 18.42
C GLN A 244 17.84 11.03 18.73
N GLU A 245 19.09 10.72 19.06
CA GLU A 245 20.14 11.73 19.28
C GLU A 245 20.28 12.66 18.04
N ILE A 246 20.29 12.10 16.83
CA ILE A 246 20.41 12.92 15.62
C ILE A 246 19.15 13.78 15.41
N ILE A 247 17.96 13.21 15.59
CA ILE A 247 16.67 13.92 15.42
C ILE A 247 16.52 15.06 16.42
N GLU A 248 17.05 14.95 17.63
CA GLU A 248 17.01 16.04 18.62
C GLU A 248 17.91 17.23 18.24
N ASN A 249 18.97 16.99 17.45
CA ASN A 249 19.97 17.99 17.10
C ASN A 249 19.72 18.71 15.76
N ILE A 250 18.89 18.15 14.88
CA ILE A 250 18.55 18.72 13.57
C ILE A 250 17.05 18.64 13.31
N GLN A 251 16.51 19.53 12.46
CA GLN A 251 15.10 19.50 12.09
C GLN A 251 14.83 18.32 11.15
N VAL A 252 14.25 17.25 11.70
CA VAL A 252 13.91 16.02 10.96
C VAL A 252 12.41 15.80 10.99
N ASP A 253 11.80 15.74 9.82
CA ASP A 253 10.45 15.23 9.62
C ASP A 253 10.53 13.79 9.11
N THR A 254 9.65 12.91 9.59
CA THR A 254 9.56 11.52 9.11
C THR A 254 8.16 11.23 8.59
N THR A 255 8.06 10.64 7.40
CA THR A 255 6.77 10.25 6.82
C THR A 255 6.84 8.89 6.15
N HIS A 256 5.74 8.16 6.25
CA HIS A 256 5.52 6.96 5.48
C HIS A 256 5.13 7.32 4.04
N VAL A 257 5.57 6.54 3.06
CA VAL A 257 5.18 6.70 1.65
C VAL A 257 4.93 5.35 0.98
N PHE A 258 4.07 5.34 -0.02
CA PHE A 258 3.95 4.17 -0.89
C PHE A 258 5.24 3.91 -1.67
N ARG A 259 5.52 2.63 -1.97
CA ARG A 259 6.72 2.20 -2.71
C ARG A 259 6.90 2.90 -4.06
N GLU A 260 5.82 3.32 -4.72
CA GLU A 260 5.86 4.11 -5.95
C GLU A 260 6.56 5.47 -5.77
N ALA A 261 6.55 6.05 -4.57
CA ALA A 261 7.31 7.27 -4.26
C ALA A 261 8.77 6.97 -3.86
N ASN A 262 9.10 5.71 -3.57
CA ASN A 262 10.41 5.26 -3.08
C ASN A 262 11.25 4.51 -4.14
N GLN A 263 10.86 4.59 -5.42
CA GLN A 263 11.41 3.78 -6.52
C GLN A 263 12.93 3.86 -6.67
N LEU A 264 13.52 5.05 -6.49
CA LEU A 264 14.97 5.20 -6.64
C LEU A 264 15.71 4.41 -5.56
N ALA A 265 15.26 4.49 -4.30
CA ALA A 265 15.87 3.74 -3.21
C ALA A 265 15.78 2.24 -3.49
N ASP A 266 14.58 1.72 -3.81
CA ASP A 266 14.38 0.32 -4.15
C ASP A 266 15.32 -0.17 -5.26
N LYS A 267 15.46 0.63 -6.32
CA LYS A 267 16.28 0.25 -7.47
C LYS A 267 17.77 0.14 -7.15
N LEU A 268 18.29 0.95 -6.23
CA LEU A 268 19.70 0.92 -5.82
C LEU A 268 20.10 -0.44 -5.23
N VAL A 269 19.17 -1.24 -4.68
CA VAL A 269 19.47 -2.56 -4.09
C VAL A 269 19.96 -3.55 -5.14
N ASN A 270 19.33 -3.55 -6.33
CA ASN A 270 19.70 -4.45 -7.40
C ASN A 270 21.13 -4.16 -7.88
N GLU A 271 21.50 -2.88 -7.87
CA GLU A 271 22.86 -2.45 -8.18
C GLU A 271 23.87 -2.75 -7.07
N ALA A 272 23.42 -2.89 -5.82
CA ALA A 272 24.24 -3.29 -4.69
C ALA A 272 24.45 -4.80 -4.62
N TYR A 273 23.45 -5.63 -4.96
CA TYR A 273 23.59 -7.09 -4.94
C TYR A 273 24.62 -7.62 -5.95
N THR A 274 24.88 -6.87 -7.02
CA THR A 274 25.89 -7.20 -8.05
C THR A 274 27.32 -6.89 -7.62
N HIS A 275 27.52 -6.14 -6.53
CA HIS A 275 28.83 -5.73 -6.04
C HIS A 275 29.04 -6.18 -4.59
N THR A 276 30.27 -6.55 -4.22
CA THR A 276 30.61 -6.89 -2.84
C THR A 276 30.97 -5.60 -2.08
N GLY A 277 30.13 -5.20 -1.11
CA GLY A 277 30.44 -4.11 -0.18
C GLY A 277 29.61 -2.83 -0.37
N LEU A 278 30.18 -1.71 0.10
CA LEU A 278 29.57 -0.38 0.07
C LEU A 278 29.66 0.21 -1.34
N LYS A 279 28.54 0.69 -1.87
CA LYS A 279 28.47 1.42 -3.14
C LYS A 279 27.87 2.80 -2.92
N GLN A 280 28.50 3.81 -3.50
CA GLN A 280 28.16 5.22 -3.31
C GLN A 280 28.05 5.93 -4.66
N TRP A 281 27.14 6.90 -4.73
CA TRP A 281 26.95 7.76 -5.89
C TRP A 281 26.85 9.21 -5.42
N GLU A 282 27.83 10.02 -5.81
CA GLU A 282 27.95 11.43 -5.42
C GLU A 282 27.13 12.37 -6.31
N ASN A 283 26.69 11.89 -7.48
CA ASN A 283 25.94 12.71 -8.43
C ASN A 283 25.16 11.87 -9.43
N PHE A 284 24.27 12.55 -10.16
CA PHE A 284 23.41 11.97 -11.18
C PHE A 284 24.18 11.19 -12.26
N GLN A 285 25.38 11.63 -12.65
CA GLN A 285 26.14 11.06 -13.75
C GLN A 285 26.64 9.64 -13.43
N GLN A 286 26.89 9.35 -12.15
CA GLN A 286 27.37 8.04 -11.69
C GLN A 286 26.27 6.98 -11.65
N LEU A 287 24.99 7.37 -11.67
CA LEU A 287 23.86 6.42 -11.64
C LEU A 287 23.76 5.60 -12.94
N SER A 288 23.18 4.41 -12.85
CA SER A 288 22.77 3.62 -14.01
C SER A 288 21.73 4.35 -14.87
N SER A 289 21.53 3.89 -16.10
CA SER A 289 20.48 4.40 -16.99
C SER A 289 19.08 4.28 -16.38
N GLU A 290 18.80 3.18 -15.68
CA GLU A 290 17.50 2.92 -15.04
C GLU A 290 17.24 3.90 -13.89
N CYS A 291 18.21 4.08 -12.98
CA CYS A 291 18.11 5.05 -11.88
C CYS A 291 18.00 6.50 -12.41
N LYS A 292 18.71 6.84 -13.48
CA LYS A 292 18.58 8.13 -14.17
C LYS A 292 17.17 8.34 -14.74
N SER A 293 16.53 7.29 -15.25
CA SER A 293 15.16 7.34 -15.80
C SER A 293 14.15 7.71 -14.71
N ILE A 294 14.25 7.11 -13.53
CA ILE A 294 13.39 7.40 -12.38
C ILE A 294 13.49 8.89 -12.00
N LEU A 295 14.71 9.41 -11.83
CA LEU A 295 14.92 10.83 -11.49
C LEU A 295 14.38 11.79 -12.56
N LYS A 296 14.47 11.43 -13.84
CA LYS A 296 13.91 12.23 -14.94
C LYS A 296 12.38 12.23 -14.92
N ALA A 297 11.75 11.10 -14.58
CA ALA A 297 10.30 11.00 -14.46
C ALA A 297 9.76 11.83 -13.28
N ASP A 298 10.52 11.92 -12.18
CA ASP A 298 10.15 12.74 -11.03
C ASP A 298 10.28 14.25 -11.28
N LYS A 299 11.18 14.68 -12.19
CA LYS A 299 11.41 16.11 -12.48
C LYS A 299 10.15 16.91 -12.84
N PRO A 300 9.28 16.46 -13.74
CA PRO A 300 8.02 17.16 -14.04
C PRO A 300 6.97 17.02 -12.93
N GLY A 301 7.13 16.09 -11.98
CA GLY A 301 6.18 15.88 -10.87
C GLY A 301 4.95 15.13 -11.30
N ILE A 302 5.11 14.26 -12.31
CA ILE A 302 4.02 13.46 -12.84
C ILE A 302 3.68 12.39 -11.79
N PRO A 303 2.40 12.28 -11.39
CA PRO A 303 1.96 11.22 -10.48
C PRO A 303 2.12 9.84 -11.12
N THR A 304 2.57 8.88 -10.33
CA THR A 304 2.34 7.46 -10.61
C THR A 304 0.92 7.12 -10.17
N LEU A 305 0.15 6.51 -11.06
CA LEU A 305 -1.19 6.01 -10.72
C LEU A 305 -1.05 4.62 -10.12
N ARG A 306 -1.33 4.49 -8.82
CA ARG A 306 -1.47 3.21 -8.18
C ARG A 306 -2.86 2.66 -8.49
N ILE A 307 -2.88 1.69 -9.39
CA ILE A 307 -4.08 0.96 -9.78
C ILE A 307 -3.85 -0.49 -9.33
N LYS A 308 -4.49 -0.92 -8.24
CA LYS A 308 -4.38 -2.31 -7.78
C LYS A 308 -5.30 -3.19 -8.63
N THR A 309 -4.72 -3.91 -9.58
CA THR A 309 -5.41 -4.96 -10.35
C THR A 309 -4.99 -6.34 -9.85
N ARG A 310 -5.93 -7.29 -9.77
CA ARG A 310 -5.64 -8.69 -9.41
C ARG A 310 -4.63 -9.32 -10.36
N LYS A 311 -3.56 -9.94 -9.84
CA LYS A 311 -2.75 -10.93 -10.59
C LYS A 311 -3.29 -12.33 -10.30
N ILE A 312 -3.83 -13.01 -11.31
CA ILE A 312 -4.29 -14.39 -11.19
C ILE A 312 -3.08 -15.32 -11.44
N ARG A 313 -2.74 -16.16 -10.46
CA ARG A 313 -2.06 -17.43 -10.75
C ARG A 313 -3.14 -18.39 -11.22
N VAL A 314 -3.11 -18.73 -12.50
CA VAL A 314 -3.90 -19.85 -13.01
C VAL A 314 -3.31 -21.11 -12.37
N GLN A 315 -3.99 -21.67 -11.37
CA GLN A 315 -3.71 -23.04 -10.97
C GLN A 315 -4.10 -23.91 -12.16
N GLN A 316 -3.10 -24.43 -12.87
CA GLN A 316 -3.30 -25.57 -13.75
C GLN A 316 -3.70 -26.74 -12.86
N ASN A 317 -5.00 -27.02 -12.79
CA ASN A 317 -5.50 -28.28 -12.27
C ASN A 317 -5.01 -29.38 -13.21
N ASN A 318 -3.93 -30.06 -12.85
CA ASN A 318 -3.59 -31.36 -13.41
C ASN A 318 -4.66 -32.35 -12.95
N HIS A 319 -5.71 -32.49 -13.77
CA HIS A 319 -6.50 -33.70 -13.81
C HIS A 319 -5.93 -34.59 -14.91
N ASP A 320 -4.92 -35.36 -14.55
CA ASP A 320 -4.54 -36.54 -15.33
C ASP A 320 -4.77 -37.80 -14.47
N ASN A 321 -5.77 -38.56 -14.94
CA ASN A 321 -5.87 -40.02 -14.95
C ASN A 321 -6.10 -40.80 -13.65
N VAL A 322 -7.39 -41.05 -13.40
CA VAL A 322 -7.86 -42.37 -12.95
C VAL A 322 -8.87 -42.91 -13.97
N GLN A 323 -8.39 -43.74 -14.89
CA GLN A 323 -9.07 -44.87 -15.55
C GLN A 323 -7.93 -45.84 -15.89
N SER A 324 -7.94 -47.13 -15.55
CA SER A 324 -9.03 -48.10 -15.42
C SER A 324 -8.60 -49.25 -14.51
#